data_AF-A0A955Y939-F1
#
_entry.id   AF-A0A955Y939-F1
#
_cell.length_a   1.000
_cell.length_b   1.000
_cell.length_c   1.000
_cell.angle_alpha   90.00
_cell.angle_beta   90.00
_cell.angle_gamma   90.00
#
_symmetry.space_group_name_H-M   'P 1'
#
loop_
_entity.id
_entity.type
_entity.pdbx_description
1 polymer ?
#
loop_
_entity_poly.entity_id
_entity_poly.type
_entity_poly.pdbx_seq_one_letter_code
_entity_poly.pdbx_strand_id
1 'polypeptide(L)'
;MTAEELVAAAKSRADCKRLGARLDAEPDLKPAVVALARANGVDLPDDAPTWPGKRLLRLARGREASSREIGNPVALDEAFTCVSCGREVPRHGRSARDHCPWCLVGLHVDDRVPGDRASTCRARLDPVAVEQKDGRWILVYRCSGCGATRRNQVLMDGDPPDRWAAVVALTGRMP
;
A
#
# COMPACT_ATOMS: atom_id res chain seq x y z
N MET A 1 -22.98 -12.24 18.94
CA MET A 1 -22.36 -11.33 17.96
C MET A 1 -23.07 -11.58 16.63
N THR A 2 -23.65 -10.55 16.00
CA THR A 2 -24.32 -10.68 14.71
C THR A 2 -23.32 -10.75 13.55
N ALA A 3 -23.81 -11.01 12.32
CA ALA A 3 -22.96 -11.01 11.13
C ALA A 3 -22.41 -9.60 10.84
N GLU A 4 -23.20 -8.55 11.05
CA GLU A 4 -22.81 -7.16 10.90
C GLU A 4 -21.72 -6.77 11.90
N GLU A 5 -21.90 -7.13 13.18
CA GLU A 5 -20.88 -6.89 14.23
C GLU A 5 -19.57 -7.62 13.91
N LEU A 6 -19.65 -8.87 13.43
CA LEU A 6 -18.50 -9.68 13.03
C LEU A 6 -17.75 -9.05 11.84
N VAL A 7 -18.47 -8.60 10.81
CA VAL A 7 -17.89 -7.96 9.61
C VAL A 7 -17.31 -6.58 9.94
N ALA A 8 -18.00 -5.80 10.78
CA ALA A 8 -17.51 -4.50 11.26
C ALA A 8 -16.25 -4.63 12.13
N ALA A 9 -16.14 -5.71 12.92
CA ALA A 9 -14.96 -6.02 13.73
C ALA A 9 -13.76 -6.51 12.89
N ALA A 10 -14.01 -7.05 11.69
CA ALA A 10 -12.96 -7.52 10.79
C ALA A 10 -12.22 -6.36 10.11
N LYS A 11 -11.53 -5.47 10.84
CA LYS A 11 -10.97 -4.22 10.28
C LYS A 11 -9.61 -4.37 9.58
N SER A 12 -8.88 -5.46 9.80
CA SER A 12 -7.56 -5.71 9.21
C SER A 12 -7.46 -7.10 8.53
N ARG A 13 -6.31 -7.42 7.91
CA ARG A 13 -6.03 -8.79 7.42
C ARG A 13 -5.92 -9.78 8.59
N ALA A 14 -5.36 -9.33 9.73
CA ALA A 14 -5.24 -10.13 10.93
C ALA A 14 -6.62 -10.43 11.53
N ASP A 15 -7.52 -9.44 11.57
CA ASP A 15 -8.88 -9.66 12.07
C ASP A 15 -9.66 -10.64 11.19
N CYS A 16 -9.62 -10.49 9.86
CA CYS A 16 -10.23 -11.48 8.96
C CYS A 16 -9.70 -12.89 9.18
N LYS A 17 -8.40 -13.05 9.51
CA LYS A 17 -7.82 -14.37 9.80
C LYS A 17 -8.37 -14.94 11.11
N ARG A 18 -8.30 -14.15 12.19
CA ARG A 18 -8.73 -14.56 13.54
C ARG A 18 -10.23 -14.80 13.62
N LEU A 19 -11.03 -13.83 13.18
CA LEU A 19 -12.49 -13.92 13.17
C LEU A 19 -12.99 -14.94 12.14
N GLY A 20 -12.27 -15.09 11.02
CA GLY A 20 -12.58 -16.11 10.02
C GLY A 20 -12.41 -17.52 10.56
N ALA A 21 -11.33 -17.79 11.30
CA ALA A 21 -11.13 -19.08 11.96
C ALA A 21 -12.23 -19.39 12.99
N ARG A 22 -12.72 -18.38 13.72
CA ARG A 22 -13.88 -18.53 14.61
C ARG A 22 -15.15 -18.85 13.82
N LEU A 23 -15.40 -18.15 12.72
CA LEU A 23 -16.53 -18.41 11.83
C LEU A 23 -16.46 -19.80 11.17
N ASP A 24 -15.27 -20.35 10.98
CA ASP A 24 -15.09 -21.73 10.51
C ASP A 24 -15.41 -22.76 11.60
N ALA A 25 -15.11 -22.46 12.86
CA ALA A 25 -15.44 -23.32 14.01
C ALA A 25 -16.94 -23.26 14.39
N GLU A 26 -17.59 -22.11 14.20
CA GLU A 26 -19.00 -21.85 14.49
C GLU A 26 -19.70 -21.35 13.21
N PRO A 27 -20.07 -22.25 12.27
CA PRO A 27 -20.46 -21.87 10.92
C PRO A 27 -21.88 -21.31 10.79
N ASP A 28 -22.68 -21.30 11.85
CA ASP A 28 -24.09 -20.85 11.86
C ASP A 28 -24.27 -19.44 11.30
N LEU A 29 -23.26 -18.58 11.45
CA LEU A 29 -23.28 -17.21 10.94
C LEU A 29 -22.85 -17.07 9.47
N LYS A 30 -22.32 -18.12 8.82
CA LYS A 30 -21.82 -18.04 7.43
C LYS A 30 -22.91 -17.62 6.43
N PRO A 31 -24.15 -18.17 6.46
CA PRO A 31 -25.22 -17.71 5.57
C PRO A 31 -25.54 -16.23 5.73
N ALA A 32 -25.57 -15.72 6.97
CA ALA A 32 -25.83 -14.31 7.24
C ALA A 32 -24.70 -13.40 6.74
N VAL A 33 -23.43 -13.83 6.87
CA VAL A 33 -22.27 -13.11 6.30
C VAL A 33 -22.33 -13.09 4.77
N VAL A 34 -22.74 -14.18 4.12
CA VAL A 34 -22.94 -14.25 2.67
C VAL A 34 -24.05 -13.31 2.21
N ALA A 35 -25.19 -13.29 2.93
CA ALA A 35 -26.28 -12.37 2.65
C ALA A 35 -25.84 -10.90 2.73
N LEU A 36 -25.06 -10.55 3.75
CA LEU A 36 -24.49 -9.21 3.89
C LEU A 36 -23.51 -8.87 2.74
N ALA A 37 -22.69 -9.83 2.30
CA ALA A 37 -21.81 -9.63 1.14
C ALA A 37 -22.60 -9.39 -0.16
N ARG A 38 -23.68 -10.14 -0.40
CA ARG A 38 -24.59 -9.92 -1.53
C ARG A 38 -25.26 -8.56 -1.47
N ALA A 39 -25.71 -8.12 -0.28
CA ALA A 39 -26.25 -6.78 -0.06
C ALA A 39 -25.23 -5.67 -0.35
N ASN A 40 -23.93 -5.96 -0.17
CA ASN A 40 -22.82 -5.07 -0.53
C ASN A 40 -22.41 -5.18 -2.02
N GLY A 41 -23.21 -5.84 -2.87
CA GLY A 41 -23.00 -5.93 -4.31
C GLY A 41 -21.99 -7.00 -4.75
N VAL A 42 -21.64 -7.95 -3.88
CA VAL A 42 -20.78 -9.09 -4.24
C VAL A 42 -21.65 -10.22 -4.81
N ASP A 43 -21.44 -10.56 -6.07
CA ASP A 43 -22.05 -11.75 -6.66
C ASP A 43 -21.42 -13.03 -6.09
N LEU A 44 -22.24 -13.87 -5.46
CA LEU A 44 -21.80 -15.08 -4.76
C LEU A 44 -22.72 -16.25 -5.07
N PRO A 45 -22.16 -17.43 -5.41
CA PRO A 45 -22.94 -18.64 -5.64
C PRO A 45 -23.58 -19.16 -4.35
N ASP A 46 -24.54 -20.07 -4.48
CA ASP A 46 -25.30 -20.59 -3.34
C ASP A 46 -24.49 -21.51 -2.42
N ASP A 47 -23.39 -22.08 -2.91
CA ASP A 47 -22.45 -22.85 -2.11
C ASP A 47 -21.49 -21.96 -1.30
N ALA A 48 -21.54 -20.63 -1.44
CA ALA A 48 -20.66 -19.70 -0.73
C ALA A 48 -20.63 -19.90 0.81
N PRO A 49 -21.71 -20.27 1.52
CA PRO A 49 -21.64 -20.56 2.95
C PRO A 49 -20.65 -21.69 3.32
N THR A 50 -20.26 -22.54 2.37
CA THR A 50 -19.24 -23.58 2.61
C THR A 50 -17.81 -23.05 2.57
N TRP A 51 -17.60 -21.83 2.08
CA TRP A 51 -16.27 -21.26 1.89
C TRP A 51 -15.59 -20.94 3.22
N PRO A 52 -14.25 -20.78 3.22
CA PRO A 52 -13.51 -20.38 4.41
C PRO A 52 -14.01 -19.04 4.97
N GLY A 53 -14.23 -18.95 6.28
CA GLY A 53 -14.80 -17.79 6.96
C GLY A 53 -13.98 -16.52 6.70
N LYS A 54 -12.65 -16.65 6.61
CA LYS A 54 -11.76 -15.55 6.22
C LYS A 54 -12.11 -14.94 4.85
N ARG A 55 -12.49 -15.77 3.87
CA ARG A 55 -12.89 -15.32 2.52
C ARG A 55 -14.22 -14.59 2.60
N LEU A 56 -15.20 -15.16 3.29
CA LEU A 56 -16.52 -14.57 3.48
C LEU A 56 -16.43 -13.20 4.16
N LEU A 57 -15.67 -13.09 5.24
CA LEU A 57 -15.44 -11.80 5.91
C LEU A 57 -14.73 -10.78 5.03
N ARG A 58 -13.79 -11.19 4.17
CA ARG A 58 -13.12 -10.25 3.24
C ARG A 58 -14.10 -9.67 2.23
N LEU A 59 -14.95 -10.52 1.65
CA LEU A 59 -15.95 -10.15 0.65
C LEU A 59 -17.04 -9.26 1.27
N ALA A 60 -17.56 -9.66 2.43
CA ALA A 60 -18.61 -8.92 3.13
C ALA A 60 -18.21 -7.51 3.58
N ARG A 61 -16.91 -7.24 3.78
CA ARG A 61 -16.41 -5.91 4.18
C ARG A 61 -16.52 -4.82 3.11
N GLY A 62 -16.86 -5.14 1.86
CA GLY A 62 -17.11 -4.15 0.80
C GLY A 62 -15.90 -3.29 0.39
N ARG A 63 -14.68 -3.62 0.83
CA ARG A 63 -13.45 -2.84 0.49
C ARG A 63 -12.92 -3.09 -0.92
N GLU A 64 -13.55 -4.00 -1.67
CA GLU A 64 -13.01 -4.40 -2.97
C GLU A 64 -13.19 -3.31 -4.04
N ALA A 65 -14.14 -2.39 -3.91
CA ALA A 65 -14.33 -1.31 -4.88
C ALA A 65 -13.06 -0.44 -5.04
N SER A 66 -12.55 0.13 -3.95
CA SER A 66 -11.33 0.98 -4.00
C SER A 66 -10.04 0.19 -4.23
N SER A 67 -10.00 -1.09 -3.82
CA SER A 67 -8.84 -1.96 -4.06
C SER A 67 -8.81 -2.53 -5.48
N ARG A 68 -9.91 -2.55 -6.23
CA ARG A 68 -9.94 -2.97 -7.64
C ARG A 68 -9.53 -1.84 -8.58
N GLU A 69 -9.73 -0.59 -8.17
CA GLU A 69 -9.35 0.60 -8.95
C GLU A 69 -7.83 0.83 -8.97
N ILE A 70 -7.11 0.39 -7.93
CA ILE A 70 -5.65 0.42 -7.86
C ILE A 70 -5.16 -1.02 -8.05
N GLY A 71 -4.59 -1.29 -9.22
CA GLY A 71 -4.00 -2.60 -9.55
C GLY A 71 -2.87 -3.03 -8.59
N ASN A 72 -2.42 -4.27 -8.75
CA ASN A 72 -1.32 -4.80 -7.95
C ASN A 72 -0.02 -4.02 -8.22
N PRO A 73 0.77 -3.67 -7.19
CA PRO A 73 2.09 -3.07 -7.39
C PRO A 73 2.98 -3.91 -8.29
N VAL A 74 3.67 -3.26 -9.21
CA VAL A 74 4.67 -3.88 -10.08
C VAL A 74 6.03 -3.71 -9.42
N ALA A 75 6.66 -4.83 -9.03
CA ALA A 75 7.99 -4.79 -8.44
C ALA A 75 9.04 -4.55 -9.53
N LEU A 76 9.48 -3.29 -9.68
CA LEU A 76 10.44 -2.86 -10.69
C LEU A 76 11.68 -2.23 -10.03
N ASP A 77 12.72 -3.03 -9.84
CA ASP A 77 14.00 -2.60 -9.27
C ASP A 77 15.02 -2.31 -10.36
N GLU A 78 15.18 -1.04 -10.72
CA GLU A 78 16.02 -0.58 -11.83
C GLU A 78 17.06 0.43 -11.37
N ALA A 79 18.21 0.44 -12.04
CA ALA A 79 19.19 1.49 -11.88
C ALA A 79 18.71 2.77 -12.61
N PHE A 80 19.06 3.95 -12.09
CA PHE A 80 18.68 5.22 -12.71
C PHE A 80 19.67 6.34 -12.38
N THR A 81 19.70 7.37 -13.21
CA THR A 81 20.46 8.59 -12.94
C THR A 81 19.57 9.58 -12.20
N CYS A 82 20.03 10.06 -11.05
CA CYS A 82 19.27 11.00 -10.23
C CYS A 82 19.12 12.35 -10.95
N VAL A 83 17.88 12.80 -11.18
CA VAL A 83 17.56 14.08 -11.83
C VAL A 83 18.02 15.33 -11.04
N SER A 84 18.32 15.19 -9.74
CA SER A 84 18.73 16.32 -8.90
C SER A 84 20.24 16.43 -8.70
N CYS A 85 20.95 15.31 -8.56
CA CYS A 85 22.39 15.32 -8.23
C CYS A 85 23.26 14.62 -9.26
N GLY A 86 22.68 14.04 -10.32
CA GLY A 86 23.40 13.41 -11.42
C GLY A 86 24.05 12.05 -11.10
N ARG A 87 24.00 11.58 -9.84
CA ARG A 87 24.60 10.29 -9.45
C ARG A 87 23.82 9.12 -10.05
N GLU A 88 24.56 8.08 -10.44
CA GLU A 88 23.99 6.79 -10.81
C GLU A 88 23.56 6.04 -9.54
N VAL A 89 22.29 5.67 -9.49
CA VAL A 89 21.69 4.89 -8.42
C VAL A 89 21.59 3.45 -8.90
N PRO A 90 22.28 2.49 -8.26
CA PRO A 90 22.20 1.09 -8.65
C PRO A 90 20.84 0.50 -8.26
N ARG A 91 20.54 -0.68 -8.82
CA ARG A 91 19.45 -1.54 -8.34
C ARG A 91 19.65 -1.84 -6.86
N HIS A 92 18.58 -1.90 -6.09
CA HIS A 92 18.65 -2.23 -4.68
C HIS A 92 18.87 -3.74 -4.44
N GLY A 93 18.40 -4.60 -5.34
CA GLY A 93 18.50 -6.05 -5.29
C GLY A 93 17.48 -6.76 -4.41
N ARG A 94 16.62 -6.03 -3.69
CA ARG A 94 15.57 -6.60 -2.80
C ARG A 94 14.24 -5.87 -2.84
N SER A 95 14.27 -4.54 -2.97
CA SER A 95 13.08 -3.69 -3.07
C SER A 95 13.17 -2.80 -4.30
N ALA A 96 12.04 -2.27 -4.77
CA ALA A 96 12.06 -1.23 -5.78
C ALA A 96 12.44 0.11 -5.12
N ARG A 97 13.59 0.68 -5.51
CA ARG A 97 14.03 2.01 -5.09
C ARG A 97 13.64 3.02 -6.15
N ASP A 98 12.95 4.09 -5.76
CA ASP A 98 12.46 5.13 -6.68
C ASP A 98 12.94 6.55 -6.35
N HIS A 99 13.83 6.65 -5.36
CA HIS A 99 14.48 7.88 -4.96
C HIS A 99 15.98 7.69 -4.77
N CYS A 100 16.71 8.77 -4.96
CA CYS A 100 18.15 8.78 -4.79
C CYS A 100 18.53 8.59 -3.31
N PRO A 101 19.39 7.62 -2.95
CA PRO A 101 19.74 7.36 -1.55
C PRO A 101 20.51 8.52 -0.91
N TRP A 102 21.15 9.38 -1.69
CA TRP A 102 21.96 10.48 -1.16
C TRP A 102 21.21 11.79 -0.93
N CYS A 103 20.28 12.14 -1.83
CA CYS A 103 19.53 13.39 -1.78
C CYS A 103 18.02 13.20 -1.59
N LEU A 104 17.56 11.95 -1.58
CA LEU A 104 16.18 11.52 -1.38
C LEU A 104 15.18 11.98 -2.45
N VAL A 105 15.62 12.71 -3.49
CA VAL A 105 14.78 13.12 -4.60
C VAL A 105 14.40 11.92 -5.48
N GLY A 106 13.12 11.86 -5.87
CA GLY A 106 12.60 10.90 -6.84
C GLY A 106 12.10 11.57 -8.13
N LEU A 107 11.43 10.78 -8.97
CA LEU A 107 10.80 11.24 -10.22
C LEU A 107 9.35 10.76 -10.29
N HIS A 108 8.43 11.62 -10.71
CA HIS A 108 7.02 11.25 -10.83
C HIS A 108 6.78 10.43 -12.10
N VAL A 109 6.99 9.12 -11.97
CA VAL A 109 6.91 8.14 -13.06
C VAL A 109 5.72 7.22 -12.93
N ASP A 110 5.22 6.98 -11.71
CA ASP A 110 4.04 6.14 -11.50
C ASP A 110 2.75 6.96 -11.51
N ASP A 111 1.71 6.46 -12.19
CA ASP A 111 0.40 7.12 -12.24
C ASP A 111 -0.49 6.67 -11.07
N ARG A 112 -1.13 5.49 -11.22
CA ARG A 112 -2.07 4.95 -10.23
C ARG A 112 -1.51 3.76 -9.49
N VAL A 113 -0.74 2.92 -10.18
CA VAL A 113 -0.22 1.67 -9.63
C VAL A 113 1.28 1.83 -9.37
N PRO A 114 1.76 1.57 -8.13
CA PRO A 114 3.19 1.64 -7.86
C PRO A 114 4.00 0.75 -8.81
N GLY A 115 5.02 1.32 -9.44
CA GLY A 115 5.86 0.68 -10.45
C GLY A 115 5.30 0.62 -11.88
N ASP A 116 4.12 1.18 -12.16
CA ASP A 116 3.53 1.16 -13.52
C ASP A 116 4.27 2.02 -14.54
N ARG A 117 5.11 2.97 -14.08
CA ARG A 117 5.82 3.94 -14.92
C ARG A 117 4.92 4.67 -15.94
N ALA A 118 3.62 4.78 -15.65
CA ALA A 118 2.60 5.27 -16.58
C ALA A 118 2.35 6.79 -16.50
N SER A 119 2.99 7.49 -15.56
CA SER A 119 2.79 8.94 -15.37
C SER A 119 3.38 9.75 -16.52
N THR A 120 2.56 10.64 -17.07
CA THR A 120 2.97 11.63 -18.08
C THR A 120 3.63 12.86 -17.46
N CYS A 121 3.56 13.04 -16.13
CA CYS A 121 4.09 14.22 -15.45
C CYS A 121 5.62 14.28 -15.52
N ARG A 122 6.30 13.19 -15.16
CA ARG A 122 7.77 13.02 -15.19
C ARG A 122 8.56 14.14 -14.51
N ALA A 123 7.91 14.93 -13.65
CA ALA A 123 8.54 16.00 -12.91
C ALA A 123 9.18 15.47 -11.63
N ARG A 124 10.09 16.27 -11.06
CA ARG A 124 10.82 15.93 -9.84
C ARG A 124 9.85 15.72 -8.67
N LEU A 125 10.13 14.70 -7.86
CA LEU A 125 9.48 14.50 -6.56
C LEU A 125 10.42 15.03 -5.47
N ASP A 126 10.04 16.17 -4.90
CA ASP A 126 10.80 16.82 -3.83
C ASP A 126 10.36 16.27 -2.47
N PRO A 127 11.28 15.75 -1.64
CA PRO A 127 10.93 15.28 -0.31
C PRO A 127 10.62 16.50 0.58
N VAL A 128 9.42 16.53 1.15
CA VAL A 128 8.93 17.67 1.96
C VAL A 128 8.83 17.35 3.45
N ALA A 129 8.62 16.07 3.79
CA ALA A 129 8.53 15.61 5.17
C ALA A 129 8.90 14.13 5.28
N VAL A 130 9.00 13.64 6.51
CA VAL A 130 9.07 12.21 6.82
C VAL A 130 8.07 11.88 7.93
N GLU A 131 7.35 10.77 7.78
CA GLU A 131 6.40 10.25 8.77
C GLU A 131 6.81 8.85 9.24
N GLN A 132 6.39 8.46 10.45
CA GLN A 132 6.53 7.08 10.93
C GLN A 132 5.20 6.34 10.80
N LYS A 133 5.26 5.14 10.22
CA LYS A 133 4.10 4.25 10.11
C LYS A 133 4.53 2.81 10.29
N ASP A 134 3.89 2.10 11.22
CA ASP A 134 4.13 0.67 11.49
C ASP A 134 5.62 0.33 11.69
N GLY A 135 6.36 1.19 12.42
CA GLY A 135 7.80 1.04 12.68
C GLY A 135 8.71 1.35 11.49
N ARG A 136 8.18 1.93 10.40
CA ARG A 136 8.93 2.31 9.20
C ARG A 136 8.91 3.83 9.01
N TRP A 137 10.00 4.35 8.47
CA TRP A 137 10.07 5.74 8.03
C TRP A 137 9.58 5.85 6.59
N ILE A 138 8.71 6.83 6.34
CA ILE A 138 8.06 7.07 5.06
C ILE A 138 8.39 8.50 4.62
N LEU A 139 9.05 8.64 3.48
CA LEU A 139 9.27 9.92 2.82
C LEU A 139 7.97 10.41 2.23
N VAL A 140 7.63 11.66 2.49
CA VAL A 140 6.49 12.36 1.88
C VAL A 140 7.04 13.31 0.82
N TYR A 141 6.53 13.17 -0.40
CA TYR A 141 6.96 13.93 -1.56
C TYR A 141 5.90 14.90 -2.04
N ARG A 142 6.35 16.02 -2.62
CA ARG A 142 5.55 16.92 -3.44
C ARG A 142 6.09 16.92 -4.86
N CYS A 143 5.24 16.64 -5.85
CA CYS A 143 5.62 16.74 -7.24
C CYS A 143 5.75 18.21 -7.67
N SER A 144 6.88 18.58 -8.24
CA SER A 144 7.13 19.95 -8.71
C SER A 144 6.33 20.33 -9.96
N GLY A 145 5.81 19.34 -10.69
CA GLY A 145 5.03 19.55 -11.92
C GLY A 145 3.52 19.62 -11.66
N CYS A 146 2.94 18.58 -11.07
CA CYS A 146 1.49 18.49 -10.85
C CYS A 146 1.03 18.72 -9.40
N GLY A 147 1.95 18.94 -8.46
CA GLY A 147 1.61 19.18 -7.05
C GLY A 147 1.14 17.92 -6.27
N ALA A 148 1.09 16.75 -6.91
CA ALA A 148 0.65 15.53 -6.25
C ALA A 148 1.54 15.14 -5.06
N THR A 149 0.93 14.60 -4.00
CA THR A 149 1.64 13.97 -2.88
C THR A 149 1.92 12.51 -3.20
N ARG A 150 3.15 12.06 -2.94
CA ARG A 150 3.56 10.65 -3.03
C ARG A 150 4.26 10.22 -1.73
N ARG A 151 4.32 8.92 -1.48
CA ARG A 151 4.89 8.34 -0.26
C ARG A 151 5.72 7.11 -0.60
N ASN A 152 6.97 7.09 -0.17
CA ASN A 152 7.85 5.93 -0.33
C ASN A 152 8.57 5.60 0.97
N GLN A 153 8.89 4.33 1.15
CA GLN A 153 9.59 3.87 2.33
C GLN A 153 11.08 4.26 2.26
N VAL A 154 11.64 4.68 3.41
CA VAL A 154 13.09 4.83 3.59
C VAL A 154 13.74 3.44 3.64
N LEU A 155 14.79 3.26 2.86
CA LEU A 155 15.54 2.01 2.70
C LEU A 155 16.89 2.14 3.42
N MET A 156 16.94 1.65 4.66
CA MET A 156 18.15 1.63 5.49
C MET A 156 19.03 0.40 5.25
N ASP A 157 18.54 -0.58 4.50
CA ASP A 157 19.31 -1.71 4.03
C ASP A 157 19.76 -1.50 2.57
N GLY A 158 20.60 -2.41 2.07
CA GLY A 158 21.15 -2.33 0.71
C GLY A 158 22.42 -1.48 0.63
N ASP A 159 23.00 -1.42 -0.58
CA ASP A 159 24.21 -0.64 -0.86
C ASP A 159 24.00 0.24 -2.11
N PRO A 160 23.98 1.58 -1.96
CA PRO A 160 24.04 2.32 -0.70
C PRO A 160 22.68 2.32 0.03
N PRO A 161 22.66 2.46 1.37
CA PRO A 161 21.45 2.78 2.11
C PRO A 161 21.07 4.26 1.95
N ASP A 162 19.84 4.60 2.32
CA ASP A 162 19.43 6.01 2.40
C ASP A 162 20.26 6.78 3.41
N ARG A 163 20.66 7.98 3.01
CA ARG A 163 21.47 8.86 3.84
C ARG A 163 20.64 9.36 5.02
N TRP A 164 20.83 8.73 6.17
CA TRP A 164 20.09 9.04 7.40
C TRP A 164 20.07 10.53 7.75
N ALA A 165 21.20 11.23 7.60
CA ALA A 165 21.27 12.68 7.84
C ALA A 165 20.27 13.49 6.99
N ALA A 166 20.03 13.08 5.74
CA ALA A 166 19.05 13.72 4.87
C ALA A 166 17.62 13.41 5.32
N VAL A 167 17.37 12.18 5.81
CA VAL A 167 16.06 11.78 6.37
C VAL A 167 15.74 12.61 7.62
N VAL A 168 16.70 12.74 8.55
CA VAL A 168 16.54 13.53 9.78
C VAL A 168 16.26 15.00 9.47
N ALA A 169 16.89 15.58 8.44
CA ALA A 169 16.66 16.96 8.04
C ALA A 169 15.21 17.27 7.57
N LEU A 170 14.42 16.22 7.29
CA LEU A 170 13.01 16.30 6.92
C LEU A 170 12.05 16.13 8.12
N THR A 171 12.57 15.74 9.29
CA THR A 171 11.74 15.57 10.50
C THR A 171 11.22 16.92 11.01
N GLY A 172 10.03 16.92 11.61
CA GLY A 172 9.40 18.13 12.15
C GLY A 172 8.79 19.08 11.10
N ARG A 173 8.85 18.73 9.81
CA ARG A 173 8.19 19.46 8.73
C ARG A 173 6.76 18.98 8.56
N MET A 174 5.80 19.90 8.44
CA MET A 174 4.43 19.57 8.03
C MET A 174 4.31 19.57 6.50
N PRO A 175 3.71 18.54 5.88
CA PRO A 175 3.61 18.39 4.42
C PRO A 175 2.53 19.22 3.73
#